data_AF-A0A9P0PYA2-F1
#
_entry.id   AF-A0A9P0PYA2-F1
#
_cell.length_a   1.000
_cell.length_b   1.000
_cell.length_c   1.000
_cell.angle_alpha   90.00
_cell.angle_beta   90.00
_cell.angle_gamma   90.00
#
_symmetry.space_group_name_H-M   'P 1'
#
loop_
_entity.id
_entity.type
_entity.pdbx_description
1 polymer ?
#
loop_
_entity_poly.entity_id
_entity_poly.type
_entity_poly.pdbx_seq_one_letter_code
_entity_poly.pdbx_strand_id
1 'polypeptide(L)'
;MEKTGSKKRKRPEKSVIEEAVSEVLEKGQSINRTALALNKSRAYLAKIVKKVKTSYDSSYEHCPNIGNRRIFTTEQENMLADYLKTASKMCHGLTRHQAKKPRFDYAVANDICPLKW
;
A
#
# COMPACT_ATOMS: atom_id res chain seq x y z
N MET A 1 13.46 -28.94 -15.66
CA MET A 1 12.74 -27.66 -15.88
C MET A 1 12.73 -26.90 -14.56
N GLU A 2 13.66 -25.97 -14.37
CA GLU A 2 13.64 -25.08 -13.21
C GLU A 2 12.47 -24.10 -13.35
N LYS A 3 11.60 -24.06 -12.34
CA LYS A 3 10.51 -23.08 -12.29
C LYS A 3 11.12 -21.72 -11.94
N THR A 4 11.38 -20.90 -12.94
CA THR A 4 11.73 -19.48 -12.71
C THR A 4 10.61 -18.83 -11.92
N GLY A 5 10.88 -18.39 -10.69
CA GLY A 5 9.91 -17.74 -9.82
C GLY A 5 9.24 -16.54 -10.52
N SER A 6 7.93 -16.38 -10.30
CA SER A 6 7.16 -15.25 -10.84
C SER A 6 7.80 -13.92 -10.43
N LYS A 7 8.17 -13.09 -11.42
CA LYS A 7 8.70 -11.73 -11.17
C LYS A 7 7.69 -10.94 -10.35
N LYS A 8 8.11 -10.46 -9.17
CA LYS A 8 7.28 -9.59 -8.32
C LYS A 8 6.89 -8.35 -9.12
N ARG A 9 5.59 -8.11 -9.26
CA ARG A 9 5.05 -6.93 -9.95
C ARG A 9 5.43 -5.69 -9.14
N LYS A 10 6.29 -4.83 -9.69
CA LYS A 10 6.59 -3.53 -9.08
C LYS A 10 5.37 -2.63 -9.19
N ARG A 11 5.12 -1.85 -8.13
CA ARG A 11 4.06 -0.85 -8.16
C ARG A 11 4.43 0.23 -9.19
N PRO A 12 3.49 0.70 -10.02
CA PRO A 12 3.69 1.93 -10.78
C PRO A 12 3.98 3.10 -9.86
N GLU A 13 4.84 4.00 -10.34
CA GLU A 13 5.05 5.31 -9.73
C GLU A 13 3.77 6.16 -9.82
N LYS A 14 3.60 7.08 -8.87
CA LYS A 14 2.43 7.96 -8.77
C LYS A 14 2.29 8.85 -10.01
N SER A 15 3.38 9.50 -10.41
CA SER A 15 3.50 10.38 -11.58
C SER A 15 2.99 9.73 -12.86
N VAL A 16 3.47 8.51 -13.15
CA VAL A 16 3.11 7.74 -14.35
C VAL A 16 1.60 7.46 -14.42
N ILE A 17 0.92 7.31 -13.28
CA ILE A 17 -0.52 7.06 -13.26
C ILE A 17 -1.32 8.36 -13.44
N GLU A 18 -0.84 9.46 -12.86
CA GLU A 18 -1.48 10.77 -12.99
C GLU A 18 -1.42 11.25 -14.44
N GLU A 19 -0.25 11.16 -15.07
CA GLU A 19 -0.07 11.45 -16.50
C GLU A 19 -1.03 10.62 -17.35
N ALA A 20 -1.11 9.31 -17.09
CA ALA A 20 -2.01 8.42 -17.83
C ALA A 20 -3.49 8.83 -17.74
N VAL A 21 -3.90 9.38 -16.61
CA VAL A 21 -5.28 9.83 -16.38
C VAL A 21 -5.52 11.17 -17.09
N SER A 22 -4.58 12.11 -17.00
CA SER A 22 -4.63 13.37 -17.75
C SER A 22 -4.68 13.13 -19.25
N GLU A 23 -3.91 12.18 -19.80
CA GLU A 23 -3.97 11.87 -21.24
C GLU A 23 -5.33 11.34 -21.70
N VAL A 24 -6.02 10.57 -20.85
CA VAL A 24 -7.35 10.05 -21.19
C VAL A 24 -8.43 11.11 -21.05
N LEU A 25 -8.31 12.01 -20.06
CA LEU A 25 -9.33 13.03 -19.76
C LEU A 25 -9.17 14.29 -20.60
N GLU A 26 -7.95 14.81 -20.73
CA GLU A 26 -7.65 16.09 -21.40
C GLU A 26 -7.41 15.89 -22.90
N LYS A 27 -6.60 14.88 -23.29
CA LYS A 27 -6.25 14.63 -24.70
C LYS A 27 -7.26 13.71 -25.41
N GLY A 28 -8.25 13.16 -24.69
CA GLY A 28 -9.27 12.28 -25.24
C GLY A 28 -8.73 10.94 -25.79
N GLN A 29 -7.56 10.49 -25.34
CA GLN A 29 -6.96 9.24 -25.78
C GLN A 29 -7.78 8.01 -25.32
N SER A 30 -7.75 6.93 -26.10
CA SER A 30 -8.45 5.70 -25.71
C SER A 30 -7.74 5.00 -24.54
N ILE A 31 -8.51 4.52 -23.57
CA ILE A 31 -8.03 3.75 -22.40
C ILE A 31 -7.13 2.58 -22.83
N ASN A 32 -7.44 1.96 -23.97
CA ASN A 32 -6.66 0.83 -24.48
C ASN A 32 -5.29 1.27 -25.01
N ARG A 33 -5.22 2.39 -25.75
CA ARG A 33 -3.93 2.89 -26.26
C ARG A 33 -3.02 3.33 -25.13
N THR A 34 -3.54 4.11 -24.17
CA THR A 34 -2.74 4.59 -23.03
C THR A 34 -2.30 3.44 -22.12
N ALA A 35 -3.17 2.46 -21.86
CA ALA A 35 -2.79 1.28 -21.08
C ALA A 35 -1.69 0.44 -21.76
N LEU A 36 -1.73 0.30 -23.09
CA LEU A 36 -0.72 -0.42 -23.86
C LEU A 36 0.62 0.34 -23.87
N ALA A 37 0.58 1.65 -24.09
CA ALA A 37 1.77 2.51 -24.06
C ALA A 37 2.50 2.48 -22.70
N LEU A 38 1.74 2.47 -21.60
CA LEU A 38 2.27 2.47 -20.23
C LEU A 38 2.51 1.06 -19.67
N ASN A 39 2.22 0.02 -20.44
CA ASN A 39 2.27 -1.39 -20.04
C ASN A 39 1.54 -1.63 -18.70
N LYS A 40 0.31 -1.11 -18.60
CA LYS A 40 -0.60 -1.28 -17.46
C LYS A 40 -1.86 -2.02 -17.88
N SER A 41 -2.53 -2.61 -16.89
CA SER A 41 -3.82 -3.24 -17.13
C SER A 41 -4.87 -2.21 -17.53
N ARG A 42 -5.56 -2.45 -18.65
CA ARG A 42 -6.75 -1.68 -19.07
C ARG A 42 -7.75 -1.52 -17.92
N ALA A 43 -8.04 -2.62 -17.21
CA ALA A 43 -9.03 -2.62 -16.14
C ALA A 43 -8.63 -1.70 -14.97
N TYR A 44 -7.33 -1.60 -14.70
CA TYR A 44 -6.80 -0.70 -13.67
C TYR A 44 -7.01 0.76 -14.07
N LEU A 45 -6.62 1.13 -15.29
CA LEU A 45 -6.79 2.49 -15.81
C LEU A 45 -8.28 2.87 -15.86
N ALA A 46 -9.14 1.98 -16.38
CA ALA A 46 -10.57 2.21 -16.47
C ALA A 46 -11.23 2.43 -15.09
N LYS A 47 -10.81 1.68 -14.07
CA LYS A 47 -11.28 1.85 -12.69
C LYS A 47 -10.93 3.25 -12.17
N ILE A 48 -9.71 3.71 -12.41
CA ILE A 48 -9.24 5.03 -11.96
C ILE A 48 -10.00 6.13 -12.69
N VAL A 49 -10.04 6.11 -14.03
CA VAL A 49 -10.74 7.11 -14.84
C VAL A 49 -12.21 7.20 -14.46
N LYS A 50 -12.87 6.06 -14.20
CA LYS A 50 -14.25 6.04 -13.69
C LYS A 50 -14.37 6.76 -12.34
N LYS A 51 -13.45 6.50 -11.40
CA LYS A 51 -13.43 7.17 -10.10
C LYS A 51 -13.31 8.68 -10.26
N VAL A 52 -12.38 9.16 -11.10
CA VAL A 52 -12.19 10.60 -11.33
C VAL A 52 -13.44 11.24 -11.90
N LYS A 53 -14.04 10.63 -12.93
CA LYS A 53 -15.30 11.11 -13.54
C LYS A 53 -16.45 11.19 -12.54
N THR A 54 -16.52 10.27 -11.58
CA THR A 54 -17.55 10.29 -10.52
C THR A 54 -17.27 11.36 -9.46
N SER A 55 -16.01 11.72 -9.24
CA SER A 55 -15.60 12.63 -8.16
C SER A 55 -15.79 14.11 -8.52
N TYR A 56 -15.99 14.45 -9.81
CA TYR A 56 -16.04 15.82 -10.36
C TYR A 56 -14.83 16.72 -10.02
N ASP A 57 -13.81 16.20 -9.33
CA ASP A 57 -12.58 16.92 -9.05
C ASP A 57 -11.77 17.19 -10.32
N SER A 58 -11.38 18.45 -10.50
CA SER A 58 -10.59 18.92 -11.65
C SER A 58 -9.13 18.47 -11.59
N SER A 59 -8.64 18.02 -10.42
CA SER A 59 -7.27 17.54 -10.23
C SER A 59 -7.27 16.13 -9.65
N TYR A 60 -6.76 15.16 -10.41
CA TYR A 60 -6.61 13.79 -9.93
C TYR A 60 -5.27 13.60 -9.24
N GLU A 61 -5.30 13.43 -7.91
CA GLU A 61 -4.14 12.95 -7.17
C GLU A 61 -4.22 11.42 -6.98
N HIS A 62 -3.22 10.70 -7.48
CA HIS A 62 -3.13 9.27 -7.27
C HIS A 62 -2.71 8.99 -5.82
N CYS A 63 -3.70 8.75 -4.97
CA CYS A 63 -3.51 8.31 -3.59
C CYS A 63 -3.78 6.81 -3.47
N PRO A 64 -2.74 5.97 -3.53
CA PRO A 64 -2.91 4.56 -3.33
C PRO A 64 -3.34 4.26 -1.90
N ASN A 65 -4.29 3.33 -1.75
CA ASN A 65 -4.74 2.84 -0.46
C ASN A 65 -3.62 2.02 0.22
N ILE A 66 -2.71 2.71 0.90
CA ILE A 66 -1.55 2.16 1.61
C ILE A 66 -1.75 2.45 3.09
N GLY A 67 -1.69 1.41 3.91
CA GLY A 67 -1.82 1.58 5.36
C GLY A 67 -3.25 1.79 5.86
N ASN A 68 -4.29 1.55 5.05
CA ASN A 68 -5.64 1.49 5.61
C ASN A 68 -5.69 0.42 6.70
N ARG A 69 -6.32 0.76 7.83
CA ARG A 69 -6.38 -0.04 9.07
C ARG A 69 -5.03 -0.17 9.80
N ARG A 70 -4.10 0.78 9.61
CA ARG A 70 -2.99 0.94 10.55
C ARG A 70 -3.53 1.24 11.94
N ILE A 71 -3.14 0.40 12.89
CA ILE A 71 -3.47 0.56 14.30
C ILE A 71 -2.46 1.50 14.96
N PHE A 72 -1.19 1.37 14.61
CA PHE A 72 -0.09 2.15 15.16
C PHE A 72 0.34 3.27 14.21
N THR A 73 0.79 4.38 14.78
CA THR A 73 1.48 5.42 14.02
C THR A 73 2.86 4.92 13.57
N THR A 74 3.46 5.58 12.57
CA THR A 74 4.79 5.20 12.07
C THR A 74 5.84 5.23 13.18
N GLU A 75 5.75 6.19 14.10
CA GLU A 75 6.66 6.31 15.25
C GLU A 75 6.49 5.15 16.23
N GLN A 76 5.24 4.78 16.54
CA GLN A 76 4.94 3.65 17.41
C GLN A 76 5.41 2.31 16.81
N GLU A 77 5.23 2.12 15.50
CA GLU A 77 5.74 0.93 14.80
C GLU A 77 7.27 0.86 14.87
N ASN A 78 7.95 1.99 14.72
CA ASN A 78 9.41 2.05 14.81
C ASN A 78 9.90 1.71 16.22
N MET A 79 9.31 2.32 17.26
CA MET A 79 9.64 2.02 18.65
C MET A 79 9.44 0.54 18.99
N LEU A 80 8.30 -0.04 18.57
CA LEU A 80 8.00 -1.45 18.78
C LEU A 80 8.97 -2.36 18.02
N ALA A 81 9.36 -1.99 16.80
CA ALA A 81 10.32 -2.75 16.00
C ALA A 81 11.69 -2.79 16.69
N ASP A 82 12.15 -1.66 17.23
CA ASP A 82 13.45 -1.58 17.90
C ASP A 82 13.44 -2.32 19.24
N TYR A 83 12.33 -2.27 19.98
CA TYR A 83 12.12 -3.11 21.15
C TYR A 83 12.21 -4.61 20.79
N LEU A 84 11.48 -5.06 19.75
CA LEU A 84 11.48 -6.45 19.32
C LEU A 84 12.86 -6.93 18.83
N LYS A 85 13.61 -6.08 18.11
CA LYS A 85 14.99 -6.39 17.71
C LYS A 85 15.89 -6.58 18.92
N THR A 86 15.77 -5.71 19.93
CA THR A 86 16.56 -5.76 21.16
C THR A 86 16.24 -7.03 21.96
N ALA A 87 14.95 -7.30 22.18
CA ALA A 87 14.50 -8.52 22.86
C ALA A 87 14.93 -9.79 22.11
N SER A 88 14.89 -9.78 20.77
CA SER A 88 15.35 -10.91 19.94
C SER A 88 16.83 -11.19 20.13
N LYS A 89 17.67 -10.15 20.20
CA LYS A 89 19.10 -10.31 20.46
C LYS A 89 19.39 -10.83 21.86
N MET A 90 18.62 -10.39 22.87
CA MET A 90 18.82 -10.78 24.27
C MET A 90 18.32 -12.21 24.57
N CYS A 91 17.26 -12.67 23.91
CA CYS A 91 16.55 -13.90 24.27
C CYS A 91 16.72 -15.05 23.25
N HIS A 92 17.82 -15.09 22.50
CA HIS A 92 18.07 -16.10 21.44
C HIS A 92 16.97 -16.19 20.36
N GLY A 93 16.39 -15.04 20.03
CA GLY A 93 15.33 -14.92 19.04
C GLY A 93 13.93 -14.88 19.67
N LEU A 94 13.01 -14.15 19.03
CA LEU A 94 11.59 -14.25 19.33
C LEU A 94 10.86 -15.04 18.26
N THR A 95 10.02 -15.98 18.70
CA THR A 95 9.02 -16.57 17.81
C THR A 95 7.95 -15.54 17.46
N ARG A 96 7.26 -15.76 16.33
CA ARG A 96 6.16 -14.89 15.90
C ARG A 96 5.05 -14.76 16.95
N HIS A 97 4.78 -15.82 17.71
CA HIS A 97 3.79 -15.80 18.80
C HIS A 97 4.24 -14.92 19.95
N GLN A 98 5.50 -15.05 20.40
CA GLN A 98 6.05 -14.22 21.46
C GLN A 98 6.10 -12.75 21.05
N ALA A 99 6.39 -12.42 19.78
CA ALA A 99 6.41 -11.05 19.29
C ALA A 99 5.02 -10.38 19.22
N LYS A 100 3.93 -11.16 19.15
CA LYS A 100 2.56 -10.61 19.17
C LYS A 100 2.12 -10.13 20.54
N LYS A 101 2.58 -10.79 21.61
CA LYS A 101 2.23 -10.44 22.99
C LYS A 101 2.61 -8.99 23.36
N PRO A 102 3.87 -8.54 23.21
CA PRO A 102 4.25 -7.17 23.53
C PRO A 102 3.57 -6.15 22.61
N ARG A 103 3.23 -6.52 21.36
CA ARG A 103 2.44 -5.68 20.46
C ARG A 103 1.02 -5.46 20.99
N PHE A 104 0.38 -6.51 21.49
CA PHE A 104 -0.95 -6.41 22.09
C PHE A 104 -0.91 -5.63 23.40
N ASP A 105 0.03 -5.97 24.30
CA ASP A 105 0.21 -5.30 25.58
C ASP A 105 0.48 -3.79 25.37
N TYR A 106 1.28 -3.43 24.35
CA TYR A 106 1.51 -2.04 23.96
C TYR A 106 0.23 -1.35 23.46
N ALA A 107 -0.60 -2.02 22.66
CA ALA A 107 -1.87 -1.45 22.20
C ALA A 107 -2.87 -1.23 23.35
N VAL A 108 -2.92 -2.17 24.32
CA VAL A 108 -3.75 -2.06 25.52
C VAL A 108 -3.27 -0.90 26.39
N ALA A 109 -1.97 -0.79 26.63
CA ALA A 109 -1.40 0.26 27.48
C ALA A 109 -1.58 1.67 26.92
N ASN A 110 -1.79 1.81 25.61
CA ASN A 110 -2.02 3.10 24.94
C ASN A 110 -3.48 3.32 24.52
N ASP A 111 -4.41 2.44 24.92
CA ASP A 111 -5.84 2.50 24.55
C ASP A 111 -6.11 2.53 23.02
N ILE A 112 -5.24 1.90 22.22
CA ILE A 112 -5.31 1.87 20.74
C ILE A 112 -5.85 0.52 20.24
N CYS A 113 -6.46 -0.27 21.12
CA CYS A 113 -6.96 -1.58 20.77
C CYS A 113 -8.19 -1.51 19.85
N PRO A 114 -8.12 -2.02 18.61
CA PRO A 114 -9.30 -2.11 17.76
C PRO A 114 -10.31 -3.14 18.31
N LEU A 115 -11.60 -2.87 18.07
CA LEU A 115 -12.71 -3.78 18.45
C LEU A 115 -12.59 -5.19 17.85
N LYS A 116 -11.85 -5.34 16.74
CA LYS A 116 -11.51 -6.62 16.11
C LYS A 116 -10.06 -6.58 15.62
N TRP A 117 -9.27 -7.58 16.00
CA TRP A 117 -7.88 -7.80 15.58
C TRP A 117 -7.78 -8.74 14.38
#